data_AF-A0AA43Q3E7-F1
#
_entry.id   AF-A0AA43Q3E7-F1
#
_cell.length_a   1.000
_cell.length_b   1.000
_cell.length_c   1.000
_cell.angle_alpha   90.00
_cell.angle_beta   90.00
_cell.angle_gamma   90.00
#
_symmetry.space_group_name_H-M   'P 1'
#
loop_
_entity.id
_entity.type
_entity.pdbx_description
1 polymer ?
#
loop_
_entity_poly.entity_id
_entity_poly.type
_entity_poly.pdbx_seq_one_letter_code
_entity_poly.pdbx_strand_id
1 'polypeptide(L)'
;MNKKNLLSLLSNHHLFALRLLLSLLGAYIGYSYRHTSHDYWFVMMFLFTVIAIAPGYYQFKQHGDNLKALTSQLLHWTGGLGAAIVVYAYHSSGRIFHEEAGLIVLLILALTTYLDGIQTGWRGIFTGLFLGLITVCVAYLDGYIWQLAVLAIAAITISYHWNSDVAS
;
A
#
# COMPACT_ATOMS: atom_id res chain seq x y z
N MET A 1 -13.94 -2.37 22.87
CA MET A 1 -13.63 -1.32 21.88
C MET A 1 -14.91 -0.97 21.12
N ASN A 2 -15.36 0.29 21.16
CA ASN A 2 -16.69 0.71 20.70
C ASN A 2 -16.77 0.80 19.16
N LYS A 3 -17.87 0.34 18.54
CA LYS A 3 -18.07 0.30 17.07
C LYS A 3 -17.87 1.65 16.38
N LYS A 4 -18.19 2.76 17.06
CA LYS A 4 -17.99 4.13 16.55
C LYS A 4 -16.51 4.50 16.43
N ASN A 5 -15.66 4.06 17.36
CA ASN A 5 -14.22 4.29 17.29
C ASN A 5 -13.56 3.48 16.18
N LEU A 6 -14.07 2.26 15.91
CA LEU A 6 -13.58 1.43 14.80
C LEU A 6 -13.91 2.06 13.44
N LEU A 7 -15.14 2.56 13.27
CA LEU A 7 -15.58 3.24 12.05
C LEU A 7 -14.87 4.58 11.83
N SER A 8 -14.57 5.32 12.91
CA SER A 8 -13.78 6.55 12.77
C SER A 8 -12.33 6.25 12.40
N LEU A 9 -11.72 5.20 12.96
CA LEU A 9 -10.38 4.71 12.56
C LEU A 9 -10.34 4.20 11.12
N LEU A 10 -11.44 3.64 10.62
CA LEU A 10 -11.62 3.21 9.22
C LEU A 10 -11.96 4.35 8.26
N SER A 11 -11.96 5.61 8.72
CA SER A 11 -12.13 6.76 7.83
C SER A 11 -11.04 6.76 6.75
N ASN A 12 -11.43 7.08 5.51
CA ASN A 12 -10.56 7.11 4.33
C ASN A 12 -9.28 7.95 4.53
N HIS A 13 -9.28 8.90 5.47
CA HIS A 13 -8.11 9.72 5.80
C HIS A 13 -7.07 8.94 6.62
N HIS A 14 -7.51 8.22 7.65
CA HIS A 14 -6.62 7.42 8.48
C HIS A 14 -6.05 6.22 7.71
N LEU A 15 -6.84 5.59 6.83
CA LEU A 15 -6.36 4.52 5.97
C LEU A 15 -5.29 5.01 4.97
N PHE A 16 -5.49 6.20 4.40
CA PHE A 16 -4.49 6.81 3.51
C PHE A 16 -3.20 7.16 4.25
N ALA A 17 -3.31 7.84 5.40
CA ALA A 17 -2.17 8.17 6.23
C ALA A 17 -1.41 6.91 6.69
N LEU A 18 -2.14 5.87 7.11
CA LEU A 18 -1.55 4.60 7.52
C LEU A 18 -0.76 3.95 6.38
N ARG A 19 -1.34 3.88 5.17
CA ARG A 19 -0.64 3.34 3.99
C ARG A 19 0.64 4.11 3.68
N LEU A 20 0.58 5.45 3.69
CA LEU A 20 1.77 6.27 3.47
C LEU A 20 2.82 6.08 4.55
N LEU A 21 2.42 6.01 5.83
CA LEU A 21 3.34 5.77 6.94
C LEU A 21 4.00 4.40 6.84
N LEU A 22 3.24 3.33 6.51
CA LEU A 22 3.81 2.00 6.29
C LEU A 22 4.78 1.99 5.10
N SER A 23 4.44 2.67 4.00
CA SER A 23 5.33 2.81 2.85
C SER A 23 6.63 3.55 3.22
N LEU A 24 6.52 4.63 4.00
CA LEU A 24 7.68 5.40 4.46
C LEU A 24 8.55 4.60 5.44
N LEU A 25 7.92 3.86 6.35
CA LEU A 25 8.60 2.97 7.29
C LEU A 25 9.36 1.88 6.54
N GLY A 26 8.77 1.33 5.47
CA GLY A 26 9.45 0.38 4.60
C GLY A 26 10.64 0.96 3.85
N ALA A 27 10.47 2.17 3.32
CA ALA A 27 11.57 2.90 2.69
C ALA A 27 12.72 3.18 3.68
N TYR A 28 12.38 3.47 4.95
CA TYR A 28 13.35 3.69 6.03
C TYR A 28 14.09 2.41 6.43
N ILE A 29 13.37 1.31 6.65
CA ILE A 29 13.97 0.01 6.97
C ILE A 29 14.88 -0.45 5.83
N GLY A 30 14.47 -0.24 4.57
CA GLY A 30 15.30 -0.58 3.41
C GLY A 30 16.57 0.23 3.25
N TYR A 31 16.54 1.48 3.67
CA TYR A 31 17.73 2.31 3.72
C TYR A 31 18.67 1.92 4.87
N SER A 32 18.14 1.67 6.07
CA SER A 32 18.94 1.36 7.26
C SER A 32 19.53 -0.07 7.24
N TYR A 33 18.81 -1.03 6.66
CA TYR A 33 19.18 -2.44 6.64
C TYR A 33 19.18 -2.97 5.20
N ARG A 34 20.13 -2.48 4.39
CA ARG A 34 20.28 -2.81 2.96
C ARG A 34 20.36 -4.32 2.68
N HIS A 35 20.77 -5.13 3.67
CA HIS A 35 20.92 -6.59 3.53
C HIS A 35 19.70 -7.43 4.04
N THR A 36 18.76 -6.83 4.79
CA THR A 36 17.62 -7.56 5.43
C THR A 36 16.26 -7.00 5.03
N SER A 37 16.21 -6.02 4.13
CA SER A 37 14.97 -5.32 3.74
C SER A 37 13.99 -6.14 2.90
N HIS A 38 14.37 -7.31 2.41
CA HIS A 38 13.62 -8.01 1.36
C HIS A 38 12.39 -8.74 1.91
N ASP A 39 12.53 -9.41 3.06
CA ASP A 39 11.41 -10.10 3.71
C ASP A 39 10.34 -9.10 4.22
N TYR A 40 10.75 -7.85 4.48
CA TYR A 40 9.85 -6.78 4.91
C TYR A 40 8.77 -6.46 3.87
N TRP A 41 9.14 -6.39 2.58
CA TRP A 41 8.19 -6.05 1.52
C TRP A 41 7.14 -7.13 1.30
N PHE A 42 7.50 -8.39 1.55
CA PHE A 42 6.56 -9.51 1.54
C PHE A 42 5.53 -9.40 2.67
N VAL A 43 5.99 -9.11 3.90
CA VAL A 43 5.09 -8.85 5.04
C VAL A 43 4.21 -7.63 4.79
N MET A 44 4.75 -6.57 4.17
CA MET A 44 3.98 -5.39 3.81
C MET A 44 2.89 -5.69 2.78
N MET A 45 3.15 -6.57 1.82
CA MET A 45 2.11 -6.95 0.86
C MET A 45 0.94 -7.67 1.52
N PHE A 46 1.20 -8.54 2.50
CA PHE A 46 0.15 -9.16 3.28
C PHE A 46 -0.62 -8.13 4.10
N LEU A 47 0.07 -7.21 4.77
CA LEU A 47 -0.55 -6.14 5.56
C LEU A 47 -1.40 -5.19 4.71
N PHE A 48 -0.92 -4.76 3.54
CA PHE A 48 -1.68 -3.91 2.63
C PHE A 48 -2.94 -4.60 2.12
N THR A 49 -2.85 -5.90 1.84
CA THR A 49 -4.02 -6.71 1.44
C THR A 49 -5.08 -6.74 2.54
N VAL A 50 -4.67 -6.97 3.79
CA VAL A 50 -5.59 -6.95 4.95
C VAL A 50 -6.23 -5.57 5.12
N ILE A 51 -5.43 -4.49 5.03
CA ILE A 51 -5.90 -3.10 5.16
C ILE A 51 -6.86 -2.73 4.03
N ALA A 52 -6.66 -3.25 2.82
CA ALA A 52 -7.54 -2.98 1.69
C ALA A 52 -8.87 -3.73 1.75
N ILE A 53 -8.86 -4.99 2.19
CA ILE A 53 -10.08 -5.82 2.28
C ILE A 53 -10.95 -5.45 3.49
N ALA A 54 -10.35 -5.00 4.60
CA ALA A 54 -11.06 -4.76 5.85
C ALA A 54 -12.26 -3.79 5.75
N PRO A 55 -12.18 -2.63 5.06
CA PRO A 55 -13.31 -1.72 4.88
C PRO A 55 -14.45 -2.34 4.06
N GLY A 56 -14.12 -3.08 3.00
CA GLY A 56 -15.11 -3.74 2.14
C GLY A 56 -15.86 -4.85 2.88
N TYR A 57 -15.13 -5.66 3.65
CA TYR A 57 -15.73 -6.73 4.47
C TYR A 57 -16.66 -6.16 5.56
N TYR A 58 -16.25 -5.06 6.21
CA TYR A 58 -17.05 -4.44 7.26
C TYR A 58 -18.32 -3.79 6.70
N GLN A 59 -18.25 -3.13 5.54
CA GLN A 59 -19.40 -2.56 4.84
C GLN A 59 -20.38 -3.65 4.38
N PHE A 60 -19.88 -4.75 3.82
CA PHE A 60 -20.70 -5.91 3.44
C PHE A 60 -21.44 -6.51 4.64
N LYS A 61 -20.74 -6.73 5.76
CA LYS A 61 -21.33 -7.27 6.99
C LYS A 61 -22.42 -6.36 7.58
N GLN A 62 -22.37 -5.05 7.33
CA GLN A 62 -23.33 -4.09 7.87
C GLN A 62 -24.57 -3.88 7.01
N HIS A 63 -24.42 -3.82 5.67
CA HIS A 63 -25.51 -3.41 4.79
C HIS A 63 -25.95 -4.49 3.78
N GLY A 64 -25.23 -5.62 3.68
CA GLY A 64 -25.59 -6.74 2.79
C GLY A 64 -25.47 -6.47 1.29
N ASP A 65 -25.35 -5.21 0.87
CA ASP A 65 -25.65 -4.78 -0.51
C ASP A 65 -24.42 -4.46 -1.35
N ASN A 66 -23.32 -5.20 -1.21
CA ASN A 66 -22.08 -4.91 -1.93
C ASN A 66 -21.17 -6.12 -2.23
N LEU A 67 -21.76 -7.32 -2.39
CA LEU A 67 -21.01 -8.55 -2.73
C LEU A 67 -20.12 -8.37 -3.95
N LYS A 68 -20.62 -7.76 -5.03
CA LYS A 68 -19.83 -7.55 -6.25
C LYS A 68 -18.59 -6.68 -6.03
N ALA A 69 -18.73 -5.59 -5.27
CA ALA A 69 -17.61 -4.72 -4.94
C ALA A 69 -16.57 -5.45 -4.07
N LEU A 70 -17.04 -6.23 -3.08
CA LEU A 70 -16.17 -7.03 -2.24
C LEU A 70 -15.43 -8.12 -3.03
N THR A 71 -16.10 -8.85 -3.91
CA THR A 71 -15.49 -9.89 -4.74
C THR A 71 -14.49 -9.30 -5.74
N SER A 72 -14.80 -8.14 -6.34
CA SER A 72 -13.87 -7.42 -7.22
C SER A 72 -12.59 -7.04 -6.47
N GLN A 73 -12.75 -6.48 -5.26
CA GLN A 73 -11.62 -6.08 -4.43
C GLN A 73 -10.80 -7.30 -3.98
N LEU A 74 -11.46 -8.39 -3.58
CA LEU A 74 -10.78 -9.65 -3.25
C LEU A 74 -9.99 -10.21 -4.45
N LEU A 75 -10.59 -10.27 -5.63
CA LEU A 75 -9.93 -10.75 -6.86
C LEU A 75 -8.71 -9.90 -7.23
N HIS A 76 -8.85 -8.58 -7.09
CA HIS A 76 -7.75 -7.65 -7.39
C HIS A 76 -6.55 -7.85 -6.45
N TRP A 77 -6.80 -7.91 -5.15
CA TRP A 77 -5.74 -8.08 -4.15
C TRP A 77 -5.16 -9.50 -4.12
N THR A 78 -5.98 -10.52 -4.36
CA THR A 78 -5.49 -11.90 -4.54
C THR A 78 -4.65 -12.05 -5.80
N GLY A 79 -4.95 -11.34 -6.88
CA GLY A 79 -4.12 -11.28 -8.08
C GLY A 79 -2.72 -10.70 -7.78
N GLY A 80 -2.65 -9.58 -7.03
CA GLY A 80 -1.38 -9.00 -6.58
C GLY A 80 -0.58 -9.94 -5.68
N LEU A 81 -1.23 -10.57 -4.69
CA LEU A 81 -0.60 -11.58 -3.83
C LEU A 81 -0.10 -12.79 -4.63
N GLY A 82 -0.90 -13.29 -5.57
CA GLY A 82 -0.53 -14.40 -6.43
C GLY A 82 0.73 -14.09 -7.24
N ALA A 83 0.83 -12.89 -7.81
CA ALA A 83 2.03 -12.45 -8.53
C ALA A 83 3.27 -12.43 -7.62
N ALA A 84 3.16 -11.93 -6.39
CA ALA A 84 4.28 -11.93 -5.45
C ALA A 84 4.70 -13.33 -4.98
N ILE A 85 3.75 -14.24 -4.80
CA ILE A 85 4.05 -15.66 -4.51
C ILE A 85 4.84 -16.28 -5.66
N VAL A 86 4.48 -15.98 -6.92
CA VAL A 86 5.23 -16.45 -8.09
C VAL A 86 6.65 -15.92 -8.06
N VAL A 87 6.85 -14.62 -7.82
CA VAL A 87 8.20 -14.03 -7.70
C VAL A 87 9.03 -14.75 -6.63
N TYR A 88 8.43 -15.05 -5.48
CA TYR A 88 9.11 -15.79 -4.42
C TYR A 88 9.42 -17.24 -4.81
N ALA A 89 8.57 -17.90 -5.60
CA ALA A 89 8.87 -19.22 -6.14
C ALA A 89 10.10 -19.18 -7.09
N TYR A 90 10.22 -18.12 -7.89
CA TYR A 90 11.42 -17.88 -8.71
C TYR A 90 12.66 -17.64 -7.86
N HIS A 91 12.54 -16.85 -6.80
CA HIS A 91 13.62 -16.65 -5.83
C HIS A 91 14.05 -17.98 -5.18
N SER A 92 13.11 -18.78 -4.69
CA SER A 92 13.37 -20.09 -4.09
C SER A 92 14.01 -21.08 -5.07
N SER A 93 13.79 -20.91 -6.37
CA SER A 93 14.44 -21.70 -7.42
C SER A 93 15.87 -21.24 -7.75
N GLY A 94 16.36 -20.17 -7.11
CA GLY A 94 17.68 -19.58 -7.36
C GLY A 94 17.78 -18.77 -8.66
N ARG A 95 16.65 -18.45 -9.31
CA ARG A 95 16.62 -17.73 -10.60
C ARG A 95 16.68 -16.21 -10.46
N ILE A 96 16.38 -15.70 -9.28
CA ILE A 96 16.32 -14.27 -8.95
C ILE A 96 17.03 -14.10 -7.61
N PHE A 97 17.82 -13.04 -7.45
CA PHE A 97 18.45 -12.74 -6.16
C PHE A 97 17.44 -12.22 -5.15
N HIS A 98 17.72 -12.40 -3.86
CA HIS A 98 16.84 -11.98 -2.76
C HIS A 98 16.52 -10.48 -2.83
N GLU A 99 17.49 -9.69 -3.31
CA GLU A 99 17.39 -8.24 -3.51
C GLU A 99 16.37 -7.85 -4.59
N GLU A 100 16.50 -8.48 -5.76
CA GLU A 100 15.65 -8.25 -6.91
C GLU A 100 14.21 -8.67 -6.62
N ALA A 101 14.03 -9.80 -5.92
CA ALA A 101 12.70 -10.29 -5.53
C ALA A 101 11.93 -9.28 -4.68
N GLY A 102 12.59 -8.64 -3.71
CA GLY A 102 11.98 -7.61 -2.86
C GLY A 102 11.52 -6.38 -3.65
N LEU A 103 12.33 -5.90 -4.60
CA LEU A 103 12.00 -4.77 -5.47
C LEU A 103 10.85 -5.10 -6.43
N ILE A 104 10.81 -6.32 -6.98
CA ILE A 104 9.72 -6.77 -7.85
C ILE A 104 8.41 -6.85 -7.04
N VAL A 105 8.44 -7.39 -5.81
CA VAL A 105 7.26 -7.43 -4.94
C VAL A 105 6.77 -6.03 -4.59
N LEU A 106 7.70 -5.10 -4.31
CA LEU A 106 7.35 -3.69 -4.08
C LEU A 106 6.69 -3.05 -5.32
N LEU A 107 7.19 -3.33 -6.51
CA LEU A 107 6.61 -2.86 -7.76
C LEU A 107 5.21 -3.44 -8.00
N ILE A 108 5.01 -4.74 -7.74
CA ILE A 108 3.68 -5.37 -7.80
C ILE A 108 2.75 -4.69 -6.80
N LEU A 109 3.20 -4.45 -5.57
CA LEU A 109 2.39 -3.76 -4.55
C LEU A 109 2.02 -2.34 -4.98
N ALA A 110 2.95 -1.60 -5.59
CA ALA A 110 2.71 -0.27 -6.15
C ALA A 110 1.61 -0.32 -7.23
N LEU A 111 1.72 -1.25 -8.17
CA LEU A 111 0.76 -1.40 -9.27
C LEU A 111 -0.61 -1.86 -8.78
N THR A 112 -0.67 -2.86 -7.90
CA THR A 112 -1.92 -3.32 -7.30
C THR A 112 -2.63 -2.20 -6.56
N THR A 113 -1.89 -1.39 -5.77
CA THR A 113 -2.45 -0.25 -5.05
C THR A 113 -2.91 0.87 -5.99
N TYR A 114 -2.16 1.14 -7.06
CA TYR A 114 -2.55 2.12 -8.08
C TYR A 114 -3.87 1.74 -8.75
N LEU A 115 -3.99 0.48 -9.19
CA LEU A 115 -5.19 -0.03 -9.85
C LEU A 115 -6.40 -0.09 -8.91
N ASP A 116 -6.20 -0.39 -7.62
CA ASP A 116 -7.24 -0.28 -6.58
C ASP A 116 -7.68 1.18 -6.41
N GLY A 117 -6.74 2.12 -6.51
CA GLY A 117 -6.99 3.56 -6.52
C GLY A 117 -7.83 4.06 -7.68
N ILE A 118 -7.72 3.47 -8.88
CA ILE A 118 -8.57 3.84 -10.01
C ILE A 118 -10.05 3.59 -9.67
N GLN A 119 -10.36 2.55 -8.90
CA GLN A 119 -11.72 2.21 -8.51
C GLN A 119 -12.19 2.94 -7.25
N THR A 120 -11.29 3.24 -6.31
CA THR A 120 -11.62 3.77 -4.97
C THR A 120 -11.38 5.27 -4.81
N GLY A 121 -10.59 5.88 -5.71
CA GLY A 121 -10.31 7.31 -5.75
C GLY A 121 -8.82 7.67 -5.73
N TRP A 122 -8.54 8.96 -5.94
CA TRP A 122 -7.19 9.52 -6.13
C TRP A 122 -6.18 9.15 -5.04
N ARG A 123 -6.63 8.89 -3.81
CA ARG A 123 -5.78 8.51 -2.67
C ARG A 123 -5.02 7.21 -2.94
N GLY A 124 -5.69 6.19 -3.49
CA GLY A 124 -5.03 4.92 -3.84
C GLY A 124 -4.06 5.08 -5.01
N ILE A 125 -4.42 5.90 -6.00
CA ILE A 125 -3.55 6.24 -7.14
C ILE A 125 -2.24 6.85 -6.63
N PHE A 126 -2.34 7.85 -5.76
CA PHE A 126 -1.18 8.51 -5.17
C PHE A 126 -0.32 7.54 -4.35
N THR A 127 -0.93 6.70 -3.51
CA THR A 127 -0.19 5.68 -2.74
C THR A 127 0.56 4.71 -3.65
N GLY A 128 -0.06 4.25 -4.74
CA GLY A 128 0.59 3.40 -5.73
C GLY A 128 1.78 4.08 -6.41
N LEU A 129 1.61 5.32 -6.85
CA LEU A 129 2.70 6.11 -7.44
C LEU A 129 3.83 6.35 -6.44
N PHE A 130 3.51 6.62 -5.18
CA PHE A 130 4.48 6.81 -4.11
C PHE A 130 5.31 5.54 -3.85
N LEU A 131 4.68 4.37 -3.84
CA LEU A 131 5.37 3.07 -3.76
C LEU A 131 6.25 2.80 -4.98
N GLY A 132 5.77 3.14 -6.18
CA GLY A 132 6.57 3.06 -7.40
C GLY A 132 7.81 3.96 -7.33
N LEU A 133 7.65 5.18 -6.81
CA LEU A 133 8.76 6.10 -6.60
C LEU A 133 9.76 5.55 -5.57
N ILE A 134 9.29 4.98 -4.45
CA ILE A 134 10.16 4.28 -3.49
C ILE A 134 10.99 3.21 -4.20
N THR A 135 10.36 2.41 -5.07
CA THR A 135 11.06 1.34 -5.82
C THR A 135 12.23 1.89 -6.63
N VAL A 136 12.01 2.96 -7.39
CA VAL A 136 13.05 3.62 -8.19
C VAL A 136 14.12 4.22 -7.28
N CYS A 137 13.73 4.87 -6.20
CA CYS A 137 14.66 5.48 -5.27
C CYS A 137 15.56 4.45 -4.58
N VAL A 138 15.01 3.33 -4.12
CA VAL A 138 15.80 2.24 -3.51
C VAL A 138 16.82 1.69 -4.50
N ALA A 139 16.47 1.61 -5.79
CA ALA A 139 17.34 1.04 -6.81
C ALA A 139 18.46 1.98 -7.30
N TYR A 140 18.23 3.31 -7.31
CA TYR A 140 19.12 4.25 -8.00
C TYR A 140 19.68 5.39 -7.14
N LEU A 141 19.15 5.63 -5.94
CA LEU A 141 19.50 6.78 -5.13
C LEU A 141 20.09 6.36 -3.79
N ASP A 142 21.21 6.97 -3.41
CA ASP A 142 21.71 6.92 -2.05
C ASP A 142 21.22 8.19 -1.32
N GLY A 143 20.31 8.04 -0.36
CA GLY A 143 19.79 9.15 0.45
C GLY A 143 18.51 9.81 -0.08
N TYR A 144 17.46 9.02 -0.32
CA TYR A 144 16.16 9.48 -0.84
C TYR A 144 15.08 9.70 0.22
N ILE A 145 15.35 9.33 1.49
CA ILE A 145 14.33 9.30 2.55
C ILE A 145 13.73 10.68 2.82
N TRP A 146 14.56 11.72 2.85
CA TRP A 146 14.10 13.05 3.21
C TRP A 146 13.11 13.60 2.18
N GLN A 147 13.40 13.38 0.89
CA GLN A 147 12.59 13.78 -0.24
C GLN A 147 11.23 13.05 -0.22
N LEU A 148 11.24 11.74 0.06
CA LEU A 148 10.02 10.94 0.22
C LEU A 148 9.20 11.36 1.44
N ALA A 149 9.85 11.70 2.56
CA ALA A 149 9.18 12.15 3.77
C ALA A 149 8.45 13.48 3.55
N VAL A 150 9.10 14.45 2.91
CA VAL A 150 8.49 15.73 2.55
C VAL A 150 7.29 15.51 1.62
N LEU A 151 7.43 14.64 0.61
CA LEU A 151 6.35 14.32 -0.31
C LEU A 151 5.15 13.66 0.40
N ALA A 152 5.41 12.72 1.32
CA ALA A 152 4.36 12.07 2.10
C ALA A 152 3.63 13.06 3.01
N ILE A 153 4.34 13.94 3.70
CA ILE A 153 3.75 14.97 4.57
C ILE A 153 2.88 15.91 3.73
N ALA A 154 3.38 16.40 2.59
CA ALA A 154 2.62 17.27 1.70
C ALA A 154 1.30 16.61 1.24
N ALA A 155 1.37 15.34 0.83
CA ALA A 155 0.19 14.60 0.38
C ALA A 155 -0.85 14.38 1.49
N ILE A 156 -0.39 14.11 2.71
CA ILE A 156 -1.27 13.99 3.89
C ILE A 156 -1.96 15.34 4.14
N THR A 157 -1.22 16.45 4.17
CA THR A 157 -1.77 17.79 4.41
C THR A 157 -2.81 18.18 3.36
N ILE A 158 -2.53 17.91 2.07
CA ILE A 158 -3.48 18.13 0.97
C ILE A 158 -4.73 17.25 1.15
N SER A 159 -4.59 15.98 1.57
CA SER A 159 -5.72 15.10 1.83
C SER A 159 -6.64 15.62 2.93
N TYR A 160 -6.09 16.34 3.92
CA TYR A 160 -6.87 17.01 4.97
C TYR A 160 -7.52 18.32 4.47
N HIS A 161 -6.82 19.15 3.69
CA HIS A 161 -7.33 20.45 3.20
C HIS A 161 -8.34 20.32 2.04
N TRP A 162 -8.15 19.40 1.11
CA TRP A 162 -9.10 19.22 -0.01
C TRP A 162 -10.52 18.87 0.46
N ASN A 163 -10.65 18.30 1.66
CA ASN A 163 -11.95 17.95 2.23
C ASN A 163 -12.60 19.09 3.03
N SER A 164 -11.86 20.15 3.39
CA SER A 164 -12.47 21.35 3.99
C SER A 164 -13.16 22.24 2.95
N ASP A 165 -12.69 22.22 1.70
CA ASP A 165 -13.17 23.14 0.65
C ASP A 165 -14.46 22.67 -0.05
N VAL A 166 -14.89 21.43 0.18
CA VAL A 166 -16.15 20.87 -0.36
C VAL A 166 -17.30 20.98 0.67
N ALA A 167 -16.99 21.42 1.90
CA ALA A 167 -17.97 21.58 2.99
C ALA A 167 -18.36 23.05 3.26
N SER A 168 -17.92 23.99 2.42
CA SER A 168 -18.32 25.41 2.42
C SER A 168 -19.09 25.76 1.15
#